data_AF-A0A848DR82-F1
#
_entry.id   AF-A0A848DR82-F1
#
_cell.length_a   1.000
_cell.length_b   1.000
_cell.length_c   1.000
_cell.angle_alpha   90.00
_cell.angle_beta   90.00
_cell.angle_gamma   90.00
#
_symmetry.space_group_name_H-M   'P 1'
#
loop_
_entity.id
_entity.type
_entity.pdbx_description
1 polymer ?
#
loop_
_entity_poly.entity_id
_entity_poly.type
_entity_poly.pdbx_seq_one_letter_code
_entity_poly.pdbx_strand_id
1 'polypeptide(L)'
;MHRSAALAPFIVWLASRDPDEAARRRHRDQVERYLRWADLDRGPARGRRERYERLLRHVEADPAAMNAARTALDRYAEFQQILALTAVAD
;
A
#
# COMPACT_ATOMS: atom_id res chain seq x y z
N MET A 1 0.33 -13.50 -5.94
CA MET A 1 1.54 -12.70 -6.28
C MET A 1 2.49 -12.80 -5.11
N HIS A 2 3.77 -13.09 -5.34
CA HIS A 2 4.76 -13.15 -4.27
C HIS A 2 4.91 -11.74 -3.68
N ARG A 3 4.62 -11.57 -2.38
CA ARG A 3 4.64 -10.27 -1.68
C ARG A 3 5.91 -9.46 -1.95
N SER A 4 7.06 -10.14 -2.01
CA SER A 4 8.36 -9.55 -2.33
C SER A 4 8.43 -8.95 -3.75
N ALA A 5 7.72 -9.53 -4.72
CA ALA A 5 7.69 -9.06 -6.11
C ALA A 5 6.89 -7.75 -6.26
N ALA A 6 5.91 -7.49 -5.39
CA ALA A 6 5.16 -6.23 -5.41
C ALA A 6 5.87 -5.11 -4.61
N LEU A 7 6.55 -5.47 -3.51
CA LEU A 7 7.19 -4.51 -2.61
C LEU A 7 8.50 -3.93 -3.14
N ALA A 8 9.36 -4.75 -3.77
CA ALA A 8 10.65 -4.27 -4.27
C ALA A 8 10.52 -3.11 -5.28
N PRO A 9 9.71 -3.21 -6.35
CA PRO A 9 9.57 -2.11 -7.30
C PRO A 9 8.84 -0.89 -6.68
N PHE A 10 7.94 -1.11 -5.73
CA PHE A 10 7.31 -0.03 -4.99
C PHE A 10 8.31 0.77 -4.14
N ILE A 11 9.26 0.09 -3.47
CA ILE A 11 10.30 0.73 -2.66
C ILE A 11 11.23 1.59 -3.55
N VAL A 12 11.63 1.08 -4.71
CA VAL A 12 12.45 1.83 -5.68
C VAL A 12 11.70 3.05 -6.19
N TRP A 13 10.42 2.89 -6.53
CA TRP A 13 9.57 4.00 -6.95
C TRP A 13 9.39 5.05 -5.83
N LEU A 14 9.19 4.64 -4.58
CA LEU A 14 9.09 5.57 -3.45
C LEU A 14 10.36 6.43 -3.28
N ALA A 15 11.53 5.84 -3.52
CA ALA A 15 12.81 6.54 -3.41
C ALA A 15 12.96 7.71 -4.41
N SER A 16 12.26 7.67 -5.55
CA SER A 16 12.27 8.78 -6.52
C SER A 16 11.24 9.87 -6.22
N ARG A 17 10.30 9.64 -5.29
CA ARG A 17 9.16 10.54 -5.01
C ARG A 17 9.31 11.31 -3.70
N ASP A 18 9.97 10.73 -2.72
CA ASP A 18 10.09 11.31 -1.39
C ASP A 18 11.55 11.25 -0.92
N PRO A 19 12.23 12.39 -0.69
CA PRO A 19 13.60 12.40 -0.21
C PRO A 19 13.72 11.97 1.26
N ASP A 20 12.64 12.03 2.06
CA ASP A 20 12.65 11.65 3.48
C ASP A 20 12.63 10.12 3.65
N GLU A 21 13.75 9.57 4.14
CA GLU A 21 13.88 8.14 4.39
C GLU A 21 12.91 7.63 5.47
N ALA A 22 12.67 8.41 6.52
CA ALA A 22 11.76 8.01 7.59
C ALA A 22 10.31 7.92 7.06
N ALA A 23 9.90 8.87 6.22
CA ALA A 23 8.62 8.82 5.53
C ALA A 23 8.50 7.59 4.61
N ARG A 24 9.53 7.32 3.79
CA ARG A 24 9.55 6.12 2.92
C ARG A 24 9.44 4.82 3.70
N ARG A 25 10.17 4.69 4.82
CA ARG A 25 10.10 3.50 5.69
C ARG A 25 8.68 3.31 6.24
N ARG A 26 8.05 4.39 6.74
CA ARG A 26 6.65 4.34 7.22
C ARG A 26 5.69 3.89 6.12
N HIS A 27 5.83 4.43 4.89
CA HIS A 27 4.99 4.02 3.76
C HIS A 27 5.18 2.54 3.40
N ARG A 28 6.43 2.08 3.32
CA ARG A 28 6.75 0.67 3.08
C ARG A 28 6.10 -0.24 4.13
N ASP A 29 6.25 0.08 5.41
CA ASP A 29 5.78 -0.78 6.51
C ASP A 29 4.23 -0.87 6.52
N GLN A 30 3.54 0.23 6.23
CA GLN A 30 2.08 0.25 6.11
C GLN A 30 1.59 -0.54 4.88
N VAL A 31 2.25 -0.39 3.73
CA VAL A 31 1.91 -1.16 2.52
C VAL A 31 2.20 -2.65 2.73
N GLU A 32 3.29 -3.00 3.38
CA GLU A 32 3.58 -4.39 3.72
C GLU A 32 2.53 -4.98 4.66
N ARG A 33 2.09 -4.23 5.68
CA ARG A 33 0.98 -4.63 6.57
C ARG A 33 -0.31 -4.86 5.78
N TYR A 34 -0.62 -3.97 4.83
CA TYR A 34 -1.77 -4.13 3.95
C TYR A 34 -1.67 -5.39 3.08
N LEU A 35 -0.52 -5.61 2.43
CA LEU A 35 -0.31 -6.79 1.57
C LEU A 35 -0.37 -8.09 2.38
N ARG A 36 0.20 -8.10 3.59
CA ARG A 36 0.09 -9.22 4.53
C ARG A 36 -1.36 -9.55 4.85
N TRP A 37 -2.17 -8.53 5.13
CA TRP A 37 -3.59 -8.72 5.38
C TRP A 37 -4.34 -9.15 4.12
N ALA A 38 -4.02 -8.55 2.96
CA ALA A 38 -4.65 -8.85 1.67
C ALA A 38 -4.45 -10.30 1.22
N ASP A 39 -3.30 -10.91 1.56
CA ASP A 39 -3.04 -12.33 1.29
C ASP A 39 -3.98 -13.27 2.07
N LEU A 40 -4.54 -12.79 3.20
CA LEU A 40 -5.46 -13.54 4.07
C LEU A 40 -6.93 -13.17 3.83
N ASP A 41 -7.18 -12.04 3.16
CA ASP A 41 -8.52 -11.55 2.83
C ASP A 41 -9.18 -12.45 1.77
N ARG A 42 -10.30 -13.08 2.13
CA ARG A 42 -11.09 -13.95 1.24
C ARG A 42 -12.12 -13.19 0.41
N GLY A 43 -12.21 -11.86 0.57
CA GLY A 43 -13.14 -11.03 -0.18
C GLY A 43 -12.70 -10.76 -1.63
N PRO A 44 -13.61 -10.26 -2.48
CA PRO A 44 -13.29 -9.92 -3.87
C PRO A 44 -12.24 -8.81 -3.94
N ALA A 45 -11.42 -8.77 -5.00
CA ALA A 45 -10.41 -7.72 -5.17
C ALA A 45 -11.02 -6.30 -5.13
N ARG A 46 -12.21 -6.13 -5.71
CA ARG A 46 -13.00 -4.90 -5.60
C ARG A 46 -13.38 -4.63 -4.14
N GLY A 47 -13.12 -3.42 -3.65
CA GLY A 47 -13.42 -3.02 -2.27
C GLY A 47 -12.46 -3.60 -1.22
N ARG A 48 -11.37 -4.27 -1.63
CA ARG A 48 -10.36 -4.80 -0.68
C ARG A 48 -9.76 -3.71 0.19
N ARG A 49 -9.44 -2.56 -0.39
CA ARG A 49 -8.95 -1.38 0.34
C ARG A 49 -9.95 -0.90 1.39
N GLU A 50 -11.23 -0.76 1.02
CA GLU A 50 -12.27 -0.31 1.94
C GLU A 50 -12.46 -1.26 3.13
N ARG A 51 -12.38 -2.58 2.89
CA ARG A 51 -12.43 -3.58 3.96
C ARG A 51 -11.24 -3.45 4.90
N TYR A 52 -10.03 -3.24 4.37
CA TYR A 52 -8.86 -3.00 5.21
C TYR A 52 -8.99 -1.73 6.03
N GLU A 53 -9.44 -0.62 5.44
CA GLU A 53 -9.63 0.64 6.17
C GLU A 53 -10.74 0.54 7.22
N ARG A 54 -11.76 -0.31 7.00
CA ARG A 54 -12.75 -0.63 8.03
C ARG A 54 -12.13 -1.43 9.17
N LEU A 55 -11.29 -2.43 8.88
CA LEU A 55 -10.54 -3.15 9.90
C LEU A 55 -9.67 -2.20 10.72
N LEU A 56 -8.91 -1.31 10.07
CA LEU A 56 -8.06 -0.33 10.75
C LEU A 56 -8.86 0.56 11.71
N ARG A 57 -10.08 1.00 11.33
CA ARG A 57 -10.98 1.75 12.23
C ARG A 57 -11.32 1.01 13.52
N HIS A 58 -11.29 -0.32 13.52
CA HIS A 58 -11.59 -1.13 14.70
C HIS A 58 -10.36 -1.45 15.55
N VAL A 59 -9.17 -1.49 14.95
CA VAL A 59 -7.94 -1.92 15.64
C VAL A 59 -6.97 -0.80 15.96
N GLU A 60 -7.06 0.35 15.27
CA GLU A 60 -6.25 1.53 15.53
C GLU A 60 -7.10 2.61 16.20
N ALA A 61 -6.76 2.92 17.46
CA ALA A 61 -7.41 3.99 18.21
C ALA A 61 -6.89 5.38 17.83
N ASP A 62 -5.69 5.47 17.26
CA ASP A 62 -5.04 6.72 16.88
C ASP A 62 -5.45 7.18 15.46
N PRO A 63 -6.12 8.33 15.32
CA PRO A 63 -6.46 8.91 14.02
C PRO A 63 -5.23 9.24 13.15
N ALA A 64 -4.08 9.55 13.74
CA ALA A 64 -2.87 9.85 13.00
C ALA A 64 -2.28 8.59 12.34
N ALA A 65 -2.26 7.47 13.06
CA ALA A 65 -1.87 6.17 12.51
C ALA A 65 -2.77 5.75 11.34
N MET A 66 -4.08 5.98 11.46
CA MET A 66 -5.03 5.76 10.38
C MET A 66 -4.74 6.63 9.15
N ASN A 67 -4.45 7.91 9.34
CA ASN A 67 -4.13 8.81 8.24
C ASN A 67 -2.84 8.39 7.53
N ALA A 68 -1.81 8.01 8.30
CA ALA A 68 -0.56 7.49 7.74
C ALA A 68 -0.76 6.23 6.89
N ALA A 69 -1.63 5.30 7.35
CA ALA A 69 -1.98 4.12 6.57
C ALA A 69 -2.70 4.49 5.26
N ARG A 70 -3.67 5.42 5.29
CA ARG A 70 -4.35 5.90 4.07
C ARG A 70 -3.39 6.52 3.08
N THR A 71 -2.53 7.43 3.52
CA THR A 71 -1.53 8.06 2.65
C THR A 71 -0.60 7.02 2.02
N ALA A 72 -0.17 6.02 2.78
CA ALA A 72 0.66 4.92 2.24
C ALA A 72 -0.10 4.10 1.17
N LEU A 73 -1.38 3.84 1.37
CA LEU A 73 -2.22 3.12 0.41
C LEU A 73 -2.52 3.95 -0.85
N ASP A 74 -2.63 5.28 -0.73
CA ASP A 74 -2.74 6.18 -1.88
C ASP A 74 -1.48 6.12 -2.75
N ARG A 75 -0.30 6.17 -2.13
CA ARG A 75 0.98 6.01 -2.84
C ARG A 75 1.09 4.66 -3.53
N TYR A 76 0.64 3.60 -2.86
CA TYR A 76 0.62 2.27 -3.48
C TYR A 76 -0.35 2.19 -4.65
N ALA A 77 -1.53 2.80 -4.55
CA ALA A 77 -2.49 2.86 -5.65
C ALA A 77 -1.94 3.66 -6.86
N GLU A 78 -1.29 4.80 -6.62
CA GLU A 78 -0.58 5.58 -7.65
C GLU A 78 0.45 4.71 -8.38
N PHE A 79 1.28 3.98 -7.62
CA PHE A 79 2.26 3.06 -8.19
C PHE A 79 1.61 1.94 -9.03
N GLN A 80 0.53 1.31 -8.54
CA GLN A 80 -0.17 0.26 -9.28
C GLN A 80 -0.81 0.79 -10.57
N GLN A 81 -1.33 2.02 -10.57
CA GLN A 81 -1.86 2.66 -11.77
C GLN A 81 -0.76 2.89 -12.82
N ILE A 82 0.40 3.38 -12.41
CA ILE A 82 1.56 3.54 -13.31
C ILE A 82 1.95 2.20 -13.93
N LEU A 83 2.09 1.15 -13.10
CA LEU A 83 2.41 -0.18 -13.60
C LEU A 83 1.39 -0.70 -14.61
N ALA A 84 0.09 -0.51 -14.34
CA ALA A 84 -0.96 -0.94 -15.24
C ALA A 84 -0.92 -0.21 -16.59
N LEU A 85 -0.64 1.10 -16.57
CA LEU A 85 -0.48 1.88 -17.80
C LEU A 85 0.75 1.46 -18.60
N THR A 86 1.87 1.15 -17.93
CA THR A 86 3.10 0.70 -18.60
C THR A 86 3.03 -0.73 -19.11
N ALA A 87 2.23 -1.60 -18.49
CA ALA A 87 2.06 -2.99 -18.91
C ALA A 87 1.16 -3.16 -20.15
N VAL A 88 0.40 -2.13 -20.52
CA VAL A 88 -0.43 -2.11 -21.74
C VAL A 88 0.38 -1.67 -22.99
N ALA A 89 1.62 -1.24 -22.80
CA ALA A 89 2.48 -0.75 -23.88
C ALA A 89 3.37 -1.85 -24.52
N ASP A 90 3.17 -3.11 -24.17
CA ASP A 90 3.78 -4.30 -24.81
C ASP A 90 2.76 -5.03 -25.72
#